data_AF-A0A942DRT9-F1
#
_entry.id   AF-A0A942DRT9-F1
#
_cell.length_a   1.000
_cell.length_b   1.000
_cell.length_c   1.000
_cell.angle_alpha   90.00
_cell.angle_beta   90.00
_cell.angle_gamma   90.00
#
_symmetry.space_group_name_H-M   'P 1'
#
loop_
_entity.id
_entity.type
_entity.pdbx_description
1 polymer ?
#
loop_
_entity_poly.entity_id
_entity_poly.type
_entity_poly.pdbx_seq_one_letter_code
_entity_poly.pdbx_strand_id
1 'polypeptide(L)'
;MKSVLADLREQHQFILQRLDDPDNLVGLIQFIEEIHHPLEESALFPLISQAPWICQGGPRCSLHMGIRLEQDPLGKIEKHLLDYSRKSGWIPTPFVSPRWLTPQNPLSVPMEEHAVSHRLSEALKELCKDREASLAREFFPVLYNDFCELMKMHIDKEDHCLFVMCEMNLK
;
A
#
# COMPACT_ATOMS: atom_id res chain seq x y z
N MET A 1 21.78 3.53 -2.50
CA MET A 1 20.85 3.10 -1.44
C MET A 1 20.43 4.26 -0.56
N LYS A 2 21.37 5.00 0.04
CA LYS A 2 21.03 6.21 0.83
C LYS A 2 20.20 7.24 0.06
N SER A 3 20.44 7.40 -1.25
CA SER A 3 19.60 8.26 -2.11
C SER A 3 18.18 7.71 -2.23
N VAL A 4 18.01 6.43 -2.55
CA VAL A 4 16.68 5.78 -2.70
C VAL A 4 15.85 5.88 -1.42
N LEU A 5 16.44 5.61 -0.25
CA LEU A 5 15.71 5.72 1.02
C LEU A 5 15.33 7.17 1.36
N ALA A 6 16.20 8.15 1.03
CA ALA A 6 15.88 9.56 1.20
C ALA A 6 14.72 9.98 0.28
N ASP A 7 14.76 9.56 -0.98
CA ASP A 7 13.72 9.82 -1.96
C ASP A 7 12.38 9.22 -1.49
N LEU A 8 12.35 7.94 -1.05
CA LEU A 8 11.14 7.29 -0.54
C LEU A 8 10.54 8.02 0.67
N ARG A 9 11.37 8.47 1.61
CA ARG A 9 10.90 9.26 2.76
C ARG A 9 10.30 10.61 2.35
N GLU A 10 10.90 11.28 1.36
CA GLU A 10 10.32 12.52 0.82
C GLU A 10 8.97 12.24 0.15
N GLN A 11 8.85 11.13 -0.58
CA GLN A 11 7.59 10.70 -1.18
C GLN A 11 6.53 10.37 -0.12
N HIS A 12 6.88 9.73 1.00
CA HIS A 12 5.97 9.51 2.13
C HIS A 12 5.41 10.84 2.67
N GLN A 13 6.27 11.84 2.88
CA GLN A 13 5.80 13.16 3.33
C GLN A 13 4.87 13.81 2.30
N PHE A 14 5.18 13.68 1.01
CA PHE A 14 4.32 14.17 -0.06
C PHE A 14 2.94 13.49 -0.05
N ILE A 15 2.90 12.17 0.13
CA ILE A 15 1.67 11.37 0.18
C ILE A 15 0.82 11.78 1.38
N LEU A 16 1.41 11.77 2.58
CA LEU A 16 0.70 12.07 3.83
C LEU A 16 0.08 13.48 3.84
N GLN A 17 0.75 14.46 3.22
CA GLN A 17 0.22 15.83 3.11
C GLN A 17 -1.02 15.96 2.21
N ARG A 18 -1.25 15.00 1.31
CA ARG A 18 -2.33 15.05 0.31
C ARG A 18 -3.41 14.01 0.53
N LEU A 19 -3.18 13.07 1.44
CA LEU A 19 -4.02 11.90 1.60
C LEU A 19 -5.46 12.27 1.98
N ASP A 20 -5.63 13.28 2.83
CA ASP A 20 -6.93 13.74 3.33
C ASP A 20 -7.61 14.78 2.39
N ASP A 21 -7.07 14.98 1.18
CA ASP A 21 -7.65 15.85 0.15
C ASP A 21 -8.26 15.02 -1.00
N PRO A 22 -9.60 14.83 -1.02
CA PRO A 22 -10.28 14.02 -2.03
C PRO A 22 -10.28 14.63 -3.43
N ASP A 23 -9.97 15.94 -3.57
CA ASP A 23 -9.89 16.60 -4.87
C ASP A 23 -8.58 16.28 -5.58
N ASN A 24 -7.54 15.95 -4.82
CA ASN A 24 -6.24 15.52 -5.34
C ASN A 24 -6.10 13.99 -5.49
N LEU A 25 -7.13 13.21 -5.13
CA LEU A 25 -7.06 11.76 -5.04
C LEU A 25 -6.54 11.09 -6.32
N VAL A 26 -7.03 11.47 -7.50
CA VAL A 26 -6.62 10.81 -8.76
C VAL A 26 -5.13 11.03 -9.03
N GLY A 27 -4.63 12.25 -8.81
CA GLY A 27 -3.21 12.58 -8.96
C GLY A 27 -2.36 11.89 -7.90
N LEU A 28 -2.85 11.79 -6.66
CA LEU A 28 -2.17 11.07 -5.59
C LEU A 28 -2.07 9.57 -5.87
N ILE A 29 -3.16 8.94 -6.30
CA ILE A 29 -3.16 7.53 -6.72
C ILE A 29 -2.17 7.32 -7.86
N GLN A 30 -2.16 8.21 -8.85
CA GLN A 30 -1.22 8.10 -9.96
C GLN A 30 0.23 8.14 -9.48
N PHE A 31 0.56 9.06 -8.58
CA PHE A 31 1.88 9.15 -7.98
C PHE A 31 2.25 7.87 -7.21
N ILE A 32 1.34 7.35 -6.39
CA ILE A 32 1.59 6.14 -5.59
C ILE A 32 1.86 4.93 -6.49
N GLU A 33 0.97 4.67 -7.45
CA GLU A 33 0.99 3.46 -8.27
C GLU A 33 2.03 3.51 -9.41
N GLU A 34 2.39 4.69 -9.90
CA GLU A 34 3.31 4.84 -11.05
C GLU A 34 4.73 5.27 -10.65
N ILE A 35 4.93 5.80 -9.43
CA ILE A 35 6.22 6.34 -8.99
C ILE A 35 6.67 5.70 -7.69
N HIS A 36 5.85 5.76 -6.64
CA HIS A 36 6.26 5.34 -5.30
C HIS A 36 6.41 3.83 -5.17
N HIS A 37 5.33 3.05 -5.29
CA HIS A 37 5.40 1.59 -5.20
C HIS A 37 6.37 0.99 -6.23
N PRO A 38 6.42 1.45 -7.51
CA PRO A 38 7.40 0.94 -8.45
C PRO A 38 8.85 1.17 -8.04
N LEU A 39 9.18 2.29 -7.38
CA LEU A 39 10.53 2.53 -6.87
C LEU A 39 10.90 1.50 -5.80
N GLU A 40 9.97 1.17 -4.92
CA GLU A 40 10.18 0.15 -3.90
C GLU A 40 10.34 -1.24 -4.50
N GLU A 41 9.37 -1.65 -5.32
CA GLU A 41 9.28 -2.99 -5.90
C GLU A 41 10.42 -3.31 -6.87
N SER A 42 10.96 -2.30 -7.54
CA SER A 42 12.02 -2.46 -8.54
C SER A 42 13.42 -2.13 -8.03
N ALA A 43 13.56 -1.21 -7.06
CA ALA A 43 14.87 -0.77 -6.58
C ALA A 43 15.18 -1.24 -5.16
N LEU A 44 14.26 -1.13 -4.21
CA LEU A 44 14.53 -1.43 -2.80
C LEU A 44 14.27 -2.90 -2.45
N PHE A 45 13.06 -3.38 -2.68
CA PHE A 45 12.58 -4.70 -2.29
C PHE A 45 13.42 -5.85 -2.85
N PRO A 46 13.84 -5.85 -4.13
CA PRO A 46 14.68 -6.91 -4.66
C PRO A 46 16.00 -7.06 -3.90
N LEU A 47 16.59 -5.94 -3.48
CA LEU A 47 17.88 -5.92 -2.78
C LEU A 47 17.77 -6.45 -1.35
N ILE A 48 16.69 -6.12 -0.65
CA ILE A 48 16.49 -6.56 0.74
C ILE A 48 15.82 -7.93 0.85
N SER A 49 15.13 -8.39 -0.20
CA SER A 49 14.47 -9.70 -0.25
C SER A 49 15.43 -10.88 -0.03
N GLN A 50 16.73 -10.68 -0.30
CA GLN A 50 17.79 -11.68 -0.13
C GLN A 50 18.62 -11.46 1.14
N ALA A 51 18.35 -10.38 1.88
CA ALA A 51 19.16 -10.00 3.01
C ALA A 51 18.81 -10.84 4.25
N PRO A 52 19.76 -11.56 4.88
CA PRO A 52 19.43 -12.49 5.98
C PRO A 52 18.73 -11.84 7.18
N TRP A 53 18.97 -10.55 7.41
CA TRP A 53 18.38 -9.79 8.51
C TRP A 53 16.90 -9.49 8.31
N ILE A 54 16.36 -9.54 7.08
CA ILE A 54 14.92 -9.32 6.84
C ILE A 54 14.08 -10.43 7.51
N CYS A 55 14.66 -11.63 7.66
CA CYS A 55 14.07 -12.77 8.34
C CYS A 55 14.32 -12.78 9.86
N GLN A 56 15.16 -11.86 10.36
CA GLN A 56 15.46 -11.76 11.79
C GLN A 56 14.35 -10.91 12.42
N GLY A 57 13.28 -11.58 12.83
CA GLY A 57 12.16 -10.97 13.53
C GLY A 57 12.66 -10.19 14.75
N GLY A 58 12.64 -8.86 14.65
CA GLY A 58 12.90 -7.96 15.76
C GLY A 58 11.60 -7.42 16.37
N PRO A 59 11.68 -6.64 17.47
CA PRO A 59 10.53 -5.96 18.08
C PRO A 59 9.84 -4.94 17.16
N ARG A 60 10.38 -4.71 15.95
CA ARG A 60 9.75 -3.92 14.88
C ARG A 60 9.07 -4.78 13.80
N CYS A 61 9.39 -6.07 13.70
CA CYS A 61 8.69 -7.05 12.85
C CYS A 61 7.31 -7.43 13.44
N SER A 62 7.16 -7.32 14.76
CA SER A 62 5.88 -7.34 15.45
C SER A 62 4.96 -6.17 15.07
N LEU A 63 5.44 -5.11 14.42
CA LEU A 63 4.57 -4.04 13.93
C LEU A 63 3.74 -4.53 12.72
N HIS A 64 4.38 -5.17 11.74
CA HIS A 64 3.70 -5.71 10.55
C HIS A 64 2.82 -6.92 10.90
N MET A 65 3.34 -7.86 11.69
CA MET A 65 2.56 -9.05 12.07
C MET A 65 1.59 -8.81 13.22
N GLY A 66 1.90 -7.92 14.17
CA GLY A 66 1.01 -7.59 15.28
C GLY A 66 -0.23 -6.83 14.82
N ILE A 67 -0.08 -5.82 13.96
CA ILE A 67 -1.23 -5.10 13.37
C ILE A 67 -2.07 -6.06 12.52
N ARG A 68 -1.43 -6.92 11.71
CA ARG A 68 -2.14 -7.94 10.91
C ARG A 68 -2.95 -8.90 11.76
N LEU A 69 -2.40 -9.36 12.89
CA LEU A 69 -3.06 -10.35 13.77
C LEU A 69 -4.14 -9.73 14.67
N GLU A 70 -4.02 -8.46 15.04
CA GLU A 70 -4.95 -7.81 15.98
C GLU A 70 -6.12 -7.09 15.29
N GLN A 71 -5.92 -6.56 14.08
CA GLN A 71 -6.88 -5.64 13.46
C GLN A 71 -7.44 -6.10 12.10
N ASP A 72 -6.80 -7.08 11.44
CA ASP A 72 -7.09 -7.53 10.07
C ASP A 72 -7.60 -6.42 9.13
N PRO A 73 -6.79 -5.34 8.93
CA PRO A 73 -7.23 -4.19 8.16
C PRO A 73 -7.53 -4.57 6.71
N LEU A 74 -6.78 -5.52 6.12
CA LEU A 74 -6.97 -5.94 4.75
C LEU A 74 -8.29 -6.71 4.56
N GLY A 75 -8.67 -7.59 5.50
CA GLY A 75 -9.92 -8.34 5.41
C GLY A 75 -11.17 -7.43 5.39
N LYS A 76 -11.16 -6.33 6.15
CA LYS A 76 -12.22 -5.31 6.11
C LYS A 76 -12.32 -4.67 4.73
N ILE A 77 -11.18 -4.22 4.17
CA ILE A 77 -11.11 -3.54 2.88
C ILE A 77 -11.56 -4.46 1.75
N GLU A 78 -11.08 -5.70 1.74
CA GLU A 78 -11.44 -6.73 0.76
C GLU A 78 -12.94 -7.00 0.72
N LYS A 79 -13.60 -6.99 1.89
CA LYS A 79 -15.04 -7.13 1.96
C LYS A 79 -15.76 -5.97 1.27
N HIS A 80 -15.33 -4.73 1.51
CA HIS A 80 -15.92 -3.56 0.86
C HIS A 80 -15.69 -3.56 -0.66
N LEU A 81 -14.49 -3.94 -1.11
CA LEU A 81 -14.18 -4.11 -2.54
C LEU A 81 -15.05 -5.20 -3.19
N LEU A 82 -15.26 -6.32 -2.49
CA LEU A 82 -16.12 -7.41 -2.96
C LEU A 82 -17.59 -6.97 -3.08
N ASP A 83 -18.09 -6.23 -2.10
CA ASP A 83 -19.44 -5.69 -2.13
C ASP A 83 -19.62 -4.66 -3.26
N TYR A 84 -18.62 -3.79 -3.48
CA TYR A 84 -18.60 -2.88 -4.63
C TYR A 84 -18.60 -3.64 -5.96
N SER A 85 -17.72 -4.63 -6.12
CA SER A 85 -17.63 -5.47 -7.33
C SER A 85 -18.97 -6.15 -7.65
N ARG A 86 -19.64 -6.73 -6.64
CA ARG A 86 -20.94 -7.38 -6.81
C ARG A 86 -22.04 -6.44 -7.29
N LYS A 87 -22.05 -5.19 -6.82
CA LYS A 87 -23.11 -4.22 -7.17
C LYS A 87 -22.83 -3.46 -8.47
N SER A 88 -21.58 -3.18 -8.77
CA SER A 88 -21.16 -2.41 -9.95
C SER A 88 -20.85 -3.28 -11.17
N GLY A 89 -20.54 -4.57 -10.97
CA GLY A 89 -19.95 -5.41 -11.99
C GLY A 89 -18.47 -5.10 -12.26
N TRP A 90 -17.84 -4.22 -11.47
CA TRP A 90 -16.41 -3.93 -11.56
C TRP A 90 -15.58 -5.18 -11.22
N ILE A 91 -14.54 -5.42 -12.01
CA ILE A 91 -13.60 -6.53 -11.84
C ILE A 91 -12.20 -5.91 -11.72
N PRO A 92 -11.46 -6.17 -10.63
CA PRO A 92 -10.10 -5.66 -10.46
C PRO A 92 -9.14 -6.25 -11.48
N THR A 93 -8.15 -5.46 -11.89
CA THR A 93 -7.05 -5.99 -12.67
C THR A 93 -6.17 -6.88 -11.77
N PRO A 94 -5.67 -8.02 -12.26
CA PRO A 94 -4.73 -8.84 -11.49
C PRO A 94 -3.46 -8.05 -11.16
N PHE A 95 -3.13 -7.97 -9.87
CA PHE A 95 -1.84 -7.43 -9.42
C PHE A 95 -0.72 -8.42 -9.76
N VAL A 96 0.32 -7.95 -10.44
CA VAL A 96 1.43 -8.80 -10.89
C VAL A 96 2.46 -8.92 -9.78
N SER A 97 2.46 -10.04 -9.05
CA SER A 97 3.47 -10.29 -8.03
C SER A 97 4.86 -10.49 -8.65
N PRO A 98 5.91 -9.84 -8.11
CA PRO A 98 7.26 -9.98 -8.61
C PRO A 98 7.84 -11.37 -8.32
N ARG A 99 8.74 -11.86 -9.19
CA ARG A 99 9.28 -13.23 -9.11
C ARG A 99 10.11 -13.53 -7.86
N TRP A 100 10.64 -12.51 -7.20
CA TRP A 100 11.41 -12.65 -5.96
C TRP A 100 10.51 -12.88 -4.74
N LEU A 101 9.21 -12.60 -4.85
CA LEU A 101 8.28 -12.73 -3.74
C LEU A 101 7.81 -14.18 -3.59
N THR A 102 7.94 -14.69 -2.37
CA THR A 102 7.38 -15.98 -1.95
C THR A 102 6.49 -15.77 -0.72
N PRO A 103 5.54 -16.68 -0.41
CA PRO A 103 4.70 -16.54 0.78
C PRO A 103 5.48 -16.53 2.10
N GLN A 104 6.73 -17.04 2.10
CA GLN A 104 7.61 -17.04 3.27
C GLN A 104 8.52 -15.81 3.31
N ASN A 105 8.53 -14.98 2.28
CA ASN A 105 9.32 -13.75 2.26
C ASN A 105 8.69 -12.73 3.23
N PRO A 106 9.45 -12.11 4.14
CA PRO A 106 8.92 -11.08 5.04
C PRO A 106 8.32 -9.86 4.33
N LEU A 107 8.71 -9.60 3.08
CA LEU A 107 8.11 -8.58 2.22
C LEU A 107 6.73 -8.98 1.66
N SER A 108 6.24 -10.18 1.94
CA SER A 108 4.87 -10.58 1.56
C SER A 108 3.81 -9.67 2.15
N VAL A 109 4.01 -9.17 3.37
CA VAL A 109 3.08 -8.25 4.03
C VAL A 109 2.96 -6.92 3.29
N PRO A 110 4.03 -6.12 3.09
CA PRO A 110 3.92 -4.88 2.32
C PRO A 110 3.47 -5.13 0.87
N MET A 111 3.86 -6.24 0.24
CA MET A 111 3.37 -6.57 -1.12
C MET A 111 1.87 -6.91 -1.16
N GLU A 112 1.31 -7.55 -0.13
CA GLU A 112 -0.14 -7.75 -0.01
C GLU A 112 -0.86 -6.40 0.13
N GLU A 113 -0.26 -5.46 0.87
CA GLU A 113 -0.78 -4.10 1.02
C GLU A 113 -0.76 -3.33 -0.29
N HIS A 114 0.32 -3.43 -1.07
CA HIS A 114 0.38 -2.86 -2.43
C HIS A 114 -0.71 -3.44 -3.32
N ALA A 115 -0.92 -4.77 -3.28
CA ALA A 115 -1.95 -5.43 -4.08
C ALA A 115 -3.38 -5.01 -3.69
N VAL A 116 -3.63 -4.75 -2.40
CA VAL A 116 -4.93 -4.20 -1.93
C VAL A 116 -5.06 -2.73 -2.29
N SER A 117 -4.01 -1.92 -2.10
CA SER A 117 -3.95 -0.51 -2.50
C SER A 117 -4.23 -0.34 -3.99
N HIS A 118 -3.66 -1.18 -4.84
CA HIS A 118 -3.89 -1.17 -6.28
C HIS A 118 -5.37 -1.32 -6.62
N ARG A 119 -6.05 -2.30 -5.99
CA ARG A 119 -7.47 -2.56 -6.23
C ARG A 119 -8.37 -1.44 -5.70
N LEU A 120 -8.02 -0.87 -4.54
CA LEU A 120 -8.67 0.34 -4.03
C LEU A 120 -8.51 1.51 -4.99
N SER A 121 -7.30 1.72 -5.49
CA SER A 121 -6.93 2.75 -6.46
C SER A 121 -7.75 2.64 -7.75
N GLU A 122 -7.87 1.43 -8.30
CA GLU A 122 -8.73 1.16 -9.46
C GLU A 122 -10.20 1.49 -9.18
N ALA A 123 -10.75 0.98 -8.07
CA ALA A 123 -12.15 1.22 -7.70
C ALA A 123 -12.43 2.72 -7.50
N LEU A 124 -11.52 3.45 -6.83
CA LEU A 124 -11.65 4.89 -6.60
C LEU A 124 -11.55 5.71 -7.88
N LYS A 125 -10.67 5.32 -8.82
CA LYS A 125 -10.61 5.94 -10.16
C LYS A 125 -11.92 5.75 -10.91
N GLU A 126 -12.52 4.57 -10.87
CA GLU A 126 -13.83 4.32 -11.49
C GLU A 126 -14.93 5.18 -10.87
N LEU A 127 -15.00 5.24 -9.53
CA LEU A 127 -16.00 6.03 -8.81
C LEU A 127 -15.83 7.54 -9.04
N CYS A 128 -14.61 8.01 -9.33
CA CYS A 128 -14.36 9.41 -9.68
C CYS A 128 -14.84 9.81 -11.08
N LYS A 129 -15.15 8.86 -11.98
CA LYS A 129 -15.64 9.19 -13.33
C LYS A 129 -17.03 9.81 -13.32
N ASP A 130 -17.87 9.43 -12.35
CA ASP A 130 -19.19 10.00 -12.11
C ASP A 130 -19.52 9.97 -10.61
N ARG A 131 -19.12 11.02 -9.89
CA ARG A 131 -19.29 11.12 -8.43
C ARG A 131 -20.76 11.24 -7.99
N GLU A 132 -21.67 11.62 -8.89
CA GLU A 132 -23.09 11.79 -8.58
C GLU A 132 -23.90 10.49 -8.75
N ALA A 133 -23.32 9.50 -9.42
CA ALA A 133 -23.90 8.16 -9.53
C ALA A 133 -24.22 7.58 -8.15
N SER A 134 -25.32 6.84 -8.05
CA SER A 134 -25.76 6.22 -6.78
C SER A 134 -24.67 5.33 -6.18
N LEU A 135 -23.91 4.61 -7.02
CA LEU A 135 -22.80 3.77 -6.58
C LEU A 135 -21.64 4.60 -6.03
N ALA A 136 -21.30 5.72 -6.65
CA ALA A 136 -20.24 6.60 -6.16
C ALA A 136 -20.60 7.21 -4.81
N ARG A 137 -21.83 7.70 -4.64
CA ARG A 137 -22.31 8.21 -3.35
C ARG A 137 -22.31 7.16 -2.23
N GLU A 138 -22.55 5.90 -2.57
CA GLU A 138 -22.54 4.79 -1.60
C GLU A 138 -21.11 4.35 -1.23
N PHE A 139 -20.26 4.10 -2.23
CA PHE A 139 -18.98 3.42 -2.02
C PHE A 139 -17.79 4.34 -1.90
N PHE A 140 -17.81 5.53 -2.52
CA PHE A 140 -16.64 6.41 -2.52
C PHE A 140 -16.19 6.79 -1.10
N PRO A 141 -17.06 7.24 -0.17
CA PRO A 141 -16.61 7.62 1.16
C PRO A 141 -15.98 6.45 1.93
N VAL A 142 -16.51 5.23 1.75
CA VAL A 142 -16.03 4.02 2.43
C VAL A 142 -14.67 3.62 1.88
N LEU A 143 -14.55 3.46 0.56
CA LEU A 143 -13.31 3.02 -0.09
C LEU A 143 -12.21 4.09 0.01
N TYR A 144 -12.57 5.37 0.01
CA TYR A 144 -11.61 6.46 0.19
C TYR A 144 -11.05 6.47 1.62
N ASN A 145 -11.89 6.29 2.63
CA ASN A 145 -11.43 6.18 4.01
C ASN A 145 -10.52 4.95 4.19
N ASP A 146 -10.91 3.80 3.63
CA ASP A 146 -10.11 2.57 3.65
C ASP A 146 -8.74 2.78 2.98
N PHE A 147 -8.69 3.50 1.84
CA PHE A 147 -7.45 3.88 1.18
C PHE A 147 -6.56 4.77 2.06
N CYS A 148 -7.14 5.79 2.69
CA CYS A 148 -6.40 6.69 3.56
C CYS A 148 -5.84 5.98 4.80
N GLU A 149 -6.66 5.13 5.44
CA GLU A 149 -6.23 4.33 6.60
C GLU A 149 -5.12 3.35 6.22
N LEU A 150 -5.26 2.65 5.09
CA LEU A 150 -4.26 1.72 4.60
C LEU A 150 -2.92 2.43 4.32
N MET A 151 -2.94 3.55 3.59
CA MET A 151 -1.72 4.29 3.26
C MET A 151 -1.02 4.88 4.49
N LYS A 152 -1.77 5.44 5.45
CA LYS A 152 -1.21 5.91 6.72
C LYS A 152 -0.48 4.80 7.47
N MET A 153 -1.13 3.64 7.59
CA MET A 153 -0.56 2.49 8.28
C MET A 153 0.65 1.92 7.53
N HIS A 154 0.54 1.76 6.21
CA HIS A 154 1.59 1.25 5.34
C HIS A 154 2.86 2.10 5.47
N ILE A 155 2.74 3.41 5.26
CA ILE A 155 3.84 4.37 5.40
C ILE A 155 4.44 4.35 6.80
N ASP A 156 3.61 4.34 7.85
CA ASP A 156 4.11 4.31 9.24
C ASP A 156 4.98 3.08 9.52
N LYS A 157 4.55 1.92 9.02
CA LYS A 157 5.30 0.67 9.15
C LYS A 157 6.62 0.72 8.40
N GLU A 158 6.64 1.30 7.21
CA GLU A 158 7.87 1.39 6.43
C GLU A 158 8.86 2.38 7.03
N ASP A 159 8.40 3.58 7.40
CA ASP A 159 9.25 4.64 7.95
C ASP A 159 9.89 4.25 9.27
N HIS A 160 9.15 3.57 10.16
CA HIS A 160 9.59 3.25 11.51
C HIS A 160 10.19 1.85 11.67
N CYS A 161 9.90 0.93 10.74
CA CYS A 161 10.47 -0.41 10.73
C CYS A 161 11.38 -0.63 9.52
N LEU A 162 10.82 -0.72 8.31
CA LEU A 162 11.53 -1.23 7.14
C LEU A 162 12.74 -0.35 6.79
N PHE A 163 12.55 0.95 6.67
CA PHE A 163 13.60 1.87 6.24
C PHE A 163 14.69 2.02 7.30
N VAL A 164 14.34 2.01 8.59
CA VAL A 164 15.36 2.02 9.66
C VAL A 164 16.21 0.75 9.63
N MET A 165 15.58 -0.41 9.38
CA MET A 165 16.33 -1.66 9.23
C MET A 165 17.24 -1.62 7.99
N CYS A 166 16.76 -1.03 6.89
CA CYS A 166 17.57 -0.80 5.69
C CYS A 166 18.78 0.09 5.98
N GLU A 167 18.60 1.22 6.68
CA GLU A 167 19.68 2.14 7.06
C GLU A 167 20.75 1.47 7.96
N MET A 168 20.32 0.59 8.87
CA MET A 168 21.22 -0.12 9.78
C MET A 168 22.05 -1.21 9.09
N ASN A 169 21.51 -1.83 8.03
CA ASN A 169 22.05 -3.08 7.50
C ASN A 169 22.50 -3.00 6.03
N LEU A 170 22.02 -2.03 5.25
CA LEU A 170 22.46 -1.80 3.88
C LEU A 170 23.57 -0.75 3.87
N LYS A 171 24.79 -1.17 3.50
CA LYS A 171 25.95 -0.29 3.35
C LYS A 171 25.96 0.39 1.98
#